data_AF-A0A5B8NU68-F1
#
_entry.id   AF-A0A5B8NU68-F1
#
_cell.length_a   1.000
_cell.length_b   1.000
_cell.length_c   1.000
_cell.angle_alpha   90.00
_cell.angle_beta   90.00
_cell.angle_gamma   90.00
#
_symmetry.space_group_name_H-M   'P 1'
#
loop_
_entity.id
_entity.type
_entity.pdbx_description
1 polymer ?
#
loop_
_entity_poly.entity_id
_entity_poly.type
_entity_poly.pdbx_seq_one_letter_code
_entity_poly.pdbx_strand_id
1 'polypeptide(L)'
;MSKKTLNPGHVCGRSYVLPDSLEDMDGPTNGVVKLPNYLDWHTDDGFDLDEEEMIDTMYRTVLREALKVEDLRYLNHTLLRKIWRSIRIPPVL
;
A
#
# COMPACT_ATOMS: atom_id res chain seq x y z
N MET A 1 4.05 16.80 24.06
CA MET A 1 3.50 15.93 23.00
C MET A 1 4.67 15.23 22.30
N SER A 2 5.04 14.03 22.77
CA SER A 2 6.22 13.33 22.29
C SER A 2 6.02 12.82 20.86
N LYS A 3 6.89 13.26 19.95
CA LYS A 3 7.04 12.66 18.63
C LYS A 3 7.68 11.29 18.83
N LYS A 4 6.91 10.20 18.69
CA LYS A 4 7.49 8.85 18.61
C LYS A 4 8.22 8.77 17.28
N THR A 5 9.54 8.74 17.33
CA THR A 5 10.38 8.38 16.20
C THR A 5 10.20 6.88 15.94
N LEU A 6 9.54 6.55 14.83
CA LEU A 6 9.31 5.19 14.38
C LEU A 6 10.63 4.60 13.86
N ASN A 7 11.03 3.44 14.40
CA ASN A 7 12.24 2.74 13.97
C ASN A 7 11.94 1.96 12.68
N PRO A 8 12.62 2.24 11.55
CA PRO A 8 12.58 1.34 10.41
C PRO A 8 13.25 0.04 10.82
N GLY A 9 12.49 -1.06 10.88
CA GLY A 9 13.09 -2.36 11.07
C GLY A 9 13.87 -2.73 9.81
N HIS A 10 15.15 -3.08 9.95
CA HIS A 10 15.97 -3.51 8.82
C HIS A 10 16.02 -5.03 8.79
N VAL A 11 15.38 -5.65 7.81
CA VAL A 11 15.69 -7.02 7.37
C VAL A 11 16.51 -6.84 6.09
N CYS A 12 17.75 -7.33 6.10
CA CYS A 12 18.76 -7.25 5.02
C CYS A 12 18.30 -6.51 3.73
N GLY A 13 18.55 -5.20 3.67
CA GLY A 13 18.55 -4.40 2.44
C GLY A 13 17.24 -3.75 1.97
N ARG A 14 16.06 -4.12 2.49
CA ARG A 14 14.80 -3.48 2.07
C ARG A 14 14.13 -2.75 3.23
N SER A 15 14.04 -1.42 3.10
CA SER A 15 13.21 -0.61 4.00
C SER A 15 11.75 -1.00 3.80
N TYR A 16 11.06 -1.37 4.87
CA TYR A 16 9.61 -1.49 4.89
C TYR A 16 9.04 -0.39 5.77
N VAL A 17 7.86 0.08 5.39
CA VAL A 17 7.10 1.06 6.15
C VAL A 17 5.99 0.36 6.92
N LEU A 18 5.78 0.82 8.15
CA LEU A 18 4.73 0.30 9.01
C LEU A 18 3.92 1.50 9.54
N PRO A 19 2.59 1.48 9.45
CA PRO A 19 1.78 2.52 10.07
C PRO A 19 1.73 2.29 11.59
N ASP A 20 1.45 3.34 12.37
CA ASP A 20 1.32 3.23 13.83
C ASP A 20 0.06 2.41 14.22
N SER A 21 -1.02 2.54 13.44
CA SER A 21 -2.22 1.69 13.51
C SER A 21 -2.62 1.22 12.12
N LEU A 22 -3.23 0.03 12.04
CA LEU A 22 -3.87 -0.41 10.81
C LEU A 22 -5.00 0.56 10.40
N GLU A 23 -5.63 1.22 11.36
CA GLU A 23 -6.72 2.18 11.14
C GLU A 23 -6.24 3.45 10.42
N ASP A 24 -4.94 3.76 10.43
CA ASP A 24 -4.37 4.88 9.68
C ASP A 24 -4.42 4.62 8.16
N MET A 25 -4.70 3.38 7.75
CA MET A 25 -4.94 2.98 6.36
C MET A 25 -6.44 3.18 6.04
N ASP A 26 -6.82 4.42 5.78
CA ASP A 26 -8.19 4.81 5.43
C ASP A 26 -8.33 5.27 3.97
N GLY A 27 -7.62 4.58 3.08
CA GLY A 27 -7.64 4.86 1.66
C GLY A 27 -9.00 4.62 0.99
N PRO A 28 -9.13 5.07 -0.26
CA PRO A 28 -10.33 4.87 -1.07
C PRO A 28 -10.66 3.38 -1.24
N THR A 29 -11.96 3.07 -1.36
CA THR A 29 -12.47 1.70 -1.52
C THR A 29 -13.27 1.50 -2.81
N ASN A 30 -13.52 2.55 -3.60
CA ASN A 30 -14.20 2.50 -4.89
C ASN A 30 -13.67 3.62 -5.81
N GLY A 31 -14.06 3.56 -7.09
CA GLY A 31 -13.70 4.54 -8.10
C GLY A 31 -12.22 4.53 -8.48
N VAL A 32 -11.84 5.49 -9.32
CA VAL A 32 -10.51 5.52 -9.94
C VAL A 32 -9.49 6.25 -9.05
N VAL A 33 -8.41 5.55 -8.71
CA VAL A 33 -7.30 6.08 -7.90
C VAL A 33 -6.04 6.21 -8.74
N LYS A 34 -5.49 7.42 -8.80
CA LYS A 34 -4.18 7.66 -9.43
C LYS A 34 -3.08 7.64 -8.39
N LEU A 35 -2.11 6.75 -8.58
CA LEU A 35 -0.92 6.70 -7.75
C LEU A 35 0.10 7.75 -8.22
N PRO A 36 0.91 8.30 -7.31
CA PRO A 36 2.11 9.03 -7.66
C PRO A 36 3.06 8.20 -8.52
N ASN A 37 3.76 8.84 -9.45
CA ASN A 37 4.66 8.19 -10.41
C ASN A 37 5.73 7.29 -9.76
N TYR A 38 6.20 7.63 -8.55
CA TYR A 38 7.18 6.81 -7.84
C TYR A 38 6.61 5.51 -7.25
N LEU A 39 5.29 5.43 -7.05
CA LEU A 39 4.60 4.19 -6.66
C LEU A 39 4.21 3.39 -7.89
N ASP A 40 3.71 4.06 -8.93
CA ASP A 40 3.42 3.42 -10.20
C ASP A 40 3.77 4.34 -11.37
N TRP A 41 4.72 3.89 -12.18
CA TRP A 41 5.19 4.61 -13.37
C TRP A 41 4.49 4.14 -14.65
N HIS A 42 3.63 3.11 -14.59
CA HIS A 42 2.98 2.52 -15.75
C HIS A 42 1.58 3.09 -16.04
N THR A 43 0.77 3.37 -15.02
CA THR A 43 -0.67 3.59 -15.23
C THR A 43 -1.03 5.07 -15.22
N ASP A 44 -1.12 5.68 -16.40
CA ASP A 44 -1.63 7.08 -16.54
C ASP A 44 -3.15 7.17 -16.25
N ASP A 45 -3.89 6.09 -16.49
CA ASP A 45 -5.35 6.05 -16.36
C ASP A 45 -5.83 5.88 -14.91
N GLY A 46 -4.96 5.44 -14.01
CA GLY A 46 -5.28 5.08 -12.62
C GLY A 46 -5.82 3.65 -12.47
N PHE A 47 -6.13 3.28 -11.22
CA PHE A 47 -6.67 1.98 -10.85
C PHE A 47 -8.15 2.12 -10.51
N ASP A 48 -9.02 1.38 -11.20
CA ASP A 48 -10.44 1.33 -10.86
C ASP A 48 -10.69 0.35 -9.70
N LEU A 49 -11.08 0.88 -8.54
CA LEU A 49 -11.38 0.07 -7.36
C LEU A 49 -12.74 -0.63 -7.41
N ASP A 50 -13.52 -0.43 -8.48
CA ASP A 50 -14.72 -1.22 -8.76
C ASP A 50 -14.37 -2.54 -9.51
N GLU A 51 -13.11 -2.70 -9.96
CA GLU A 51 -12.58 -3.92 -10.58
C GLU A 51 -11.64 -4.70 -9.63
N GLU A 52 -12.02 -5.93 -9.23
CA GLU A 52 -11.26 -6.72 -8.26
C GLU A 52 -9.79 -6.97 -8.67
N GLU A 53 -9.52 -7.15 -9.96
CA GLU A 53 -8.15 -7.36 -10.48
C GLU A 53 -7.29 -6.10 -10.35
N MET A 54 -7.88 -4.92 -10.54
CA MET A 54 -7.20 -3.63 -10.37
C MET A 54 -6.99 -3.31 -8.89
N ILE A 55 -7.90 -3.70 -8.00
CA ILE A 55 -7.71 -3.62 -6.54
C ILE A 55 -6.47 -4.43 -6.12
N ASP A 56 -6.37 -5.70 -6.52
CA ASP A 56 -5.21 -6.54 -6.17
C ASP A 56 -3.90 -5.94 -6.70
N THR A 57 -3.92 -5.48 -7.95
CA THR A 57 -2.76 -4.88 -8.60
C THR A 57 -2.32 -3.62 -7.87
N MET A 58 -3.24 -2.69 -7.61
CA MET A 58 -2.94 -1.44 -6.89
C MET A 58 -2.39 -1.71 -5.50
N TYR A 59 -3.05 -2.59 -4.72
CA TYR A 59 -2.65 -2.88 -3.35
C TYR A 59 -1.27 -3.53 -3.31
N ARG A 60 -0.99 -4.45 -4.24
CA ARG A 60 0.33 -5.08 -4.38
C ARG A 60 1.41 -4.06 -4.74
N THR A 61 1.12 -3.15 -5.66
CA THR A 61 2.04 -2.08 -6.08
C THR A 61 2.38 -1.18 -4.89
N VAL A 62 1.39 -0.67 -4.17
CA VAL A 62 1.64 0.18 -2.99
C VAL A 62 2.41 -0.57 -1.91
N LEU A 63 2.05 -1.82 -1.59
CA LEU A 63 2.78 -2.61 -0.58
C LEU A 63 4.24 -2.89 -0.96
N ARG A 64 4.54 -2.99 -2.27
CA ARG A 64 5.88 -3.27 -2.77
C ARG A 64 6.75 -2.03 -2.89
N GLU A 65 6.17 -0.92 -3.32
CA GLU A 65 6.87 0.31 -3.69
C GLU A 65 6.76 1.42 -2.63
N ALA A 66 5.95 1.25 -1.58
CA ALA A 66 5.83 2.24 -0.51
C ALA A 66 7.18 2.49 0.18
N LEU A 67 7.61 3.75 0.16
CA LEU A 67 8.86 4.21 0.78
C LEU A 67 8.61 5.00 2.06
N LYS A 68 7.38 5.51 2.24
CA LYS A 68 7.00 6.30 3.43
C LYS A 68 5.62 5.87 3.95
N VAL A 69 5.36 6.12 5.23
CA VAL A 69 4.08 5.75 5.87
C VAL A 69 2.90 6.47 5.19
N GLU A 70 3.12 7.69 4.68
CA GLU A 70 2.09 8.45 3.98
C GLU A 70 1.61 7.73 2.71
N ASP A 71 2.41 6.86 2.10
CA ASP A 71 2.00 6.06 0.93
C ASP A 71 0.92 5.03 1.30
N LEU A 72 0.83 4.65 2.56
CA LEU A 72 -0.18 3.70 3.04
C LEU A 72 -1.58 4.31 3.10
N ARG A 73 -1.72 5.64 2.94
CA ARG A 73 -3.02 6.32 2.82
C ARG A 73 -3.80 5.90 1.57
N TYR A 74 -3.15 5.25 0.61
CA TYR A 74 -3.81 4.70 -0.58
C TYR A 74 -4.48 3.35 -0.31
N LEU A 75 -4.20 2.74 0.84
CA LEU A 75 -4.73 1.45 1.23
C LEU A 75 -5.84 1.64 2.25
N ASN A 76 -6.89 0.83 2.14
CA ASN A 76 -7.94 0.72 3.14
C ASN A 76 -7.74 -0.56 3.94
N HIS A 77 -7.66 -0.46 5.26
CA HIS A 77 -7.46 -1.58 6.17
C HIS A 77 -8.55 -2.67 6.07
N THR A 78 -9.79 -2.28 5.83
CA THR A 78 -10.90 -3.23 5.71
C THR A 78 -10.85 -3.97 4.38
N LEU A 79 -10.53 -3.27 3.29
CA LEU A 79 -10.33 -3.91 1.99
C LEU A 79 -9.08 -4.79 1.99
N LEU A 80 -7.97 -4.29 2.54
CA LEU A 80 -6.71 -5.02 2.69
C LEU A 80 -6.92 -6.35 3.41
N ARG A 81 -7.66 -6.37 4.53
CA ARG A 81 -7.96 -7.60 5.26
C ARG A 81 -8.77 -8.61 4.45
N LYS A 82 -9.68 -8.15 3.58
CA LYS A 82 -10.47 -9.03 2.71
C LYS A 82 -9.59 -9.69 1.64
N ILE A 83 -8.74 -8.91 1.00
CA ILE A 83 -7.92 -9.36 -0.14
C ILE A 83 -6.56 -9.94 0.29
N TRP A 84 -6.18 -9.84 1.57
CA TRP A 84 -4.87 -10.29 2.06
C TRP A 84 -4.53 -11.73 1.67
N ARG A 85 -5.54 -12.61 1.60
CA ARG A 85 -5.39 -14.01 1.19
C ARG A 85 -5.22 -14.21 -0.32
N SER A 86 -5.72 -13.29 -1.15
CA SER A 86 -5.60 -13.35 -2.61
C SER A 86 -4.30 -12.69 -3.10
N ILE A 87 -3.80 -11.69 -2.37
CA ILE A 87 -2.55 -11.01 -2.74
C ILE A 87 -1.39 -12.01 -2.68
N ARG A 88 -0.81 -12.27 -3.85
CA ARG A 88 0.41 -13.07 -3.99
C ARG A 88 1.61 -12.14 -3.92
N ILE A 89 2.09 -11.87 -2.70
CA ILE A 89 3.39 -11.19 -2.53
C ILE A 89 4.47 -12.24 -2.83
N PRO A 90 5.31 -12.07 -3.86
CA PRO A 90 6.41 -13.00 -4.10
C PRO A 90 7.31 -13.03 -2.85
N PRO A 91 7.82 -14.21 -2.46
CA PRO A 91 8.71 -14.30 -1.31
C PRO A 91 9.90 -13.38 -1.54
N VAL A 92 10.26 -12.63 -0.49
CA VAL A 92 11.47 -11.81 -0.50
C VAL A 92 12.66 -12.76 -0.67
N LEU A 93 13.44 -12.58 -1.75
CA LEU A 93 14.70 -13.31 -1.99
C LEU A 93 15.78 -12.87 -1.01
#